data_AF-A0A078G9D5-F1
#
_entry.id   AF-A0A078G9D5-F1
#
_cell.length_a   1.000
_cell.length_b   1.000
_cell.length_c   1.000
_cell.angle_alpha   90.00
_cell.angle_beta   90.00
_cell.angle_gamma   90.00
#
_symmetry.space_group_name_H-M   'P 1'
#
loop_
_entity.id
_entity.type
_entity.pdbx_description
1 polymer ?
#
loop_
_entity_poly.entity_id
_entity_poly.type
_entity_poly.pdbx_seq_one_letter_code
_entity_poly.pdbx_strand_id
1 'polypeptide(L)'
;MPKLSHLQLFANKLTDAGLNAILDNCPNLEHLDLRECRSVKLSGDLRKRCSKRIKVLREPFGCIMLTHVLELIYDMLHISR
;
A
#
# COMPACT_ATOMS: atom_id res chain seq x y z
N MET A 1 -14.48 12.93 -6.70
CA MET A 1 -15.62 12.56 -5.82
C MET A 1 -15.26 12.91 -4.38
N PRO A 2 -15.63 14.09 -3.86
CA PRO A 2 -15.05 14.60 -2.62
C PRO A 2 -15.53 13.88 -1.34
N LYS A 3 -16.52 12.98 -1.39
CA LYS A 3 -17.06 12.30 -0.20
C LYS A 3 -16.53 10.88 0.02
N LEU A 4 -15.75 10.34 -0.90
CA LEU A 4 -15.27 8.96 -0.78
C LEU A 4 -14.16 8.90 0.28
N SER A 5 -14.48 8.28 1.43
CA SER A 5 -13.54 8.08 2.55
C SER A 5 -13.10 6.63 2.70
N HIS A 6 -13.87 5.67 2.17
CA HIS A 6 -13.59 4.24 2.25
C HIS A 6 -13.68 3.61 0.86
N LEU A 7 -12.65 2.84 0.49
CA LEU A 7 -12.61 2.09 -0.76
C LEU A 7 -12.05 0.69 -0.51
N GLN A 8 -12.78 -0.32 -0.95
CA GLN A 8 -12.35 -1.71 -0.90
C GLN A 8 -12.28 -2.26 -2.32
N LEU A 9 -11.09 -2.72 -2.70
CA LEU A 9 -10.82 -3.39 -3.96
C LEU A 9 -10.14 -4.71 -3.65
N PHE A 10 -10.90 -5.79 -3.77
CA PHE A 10 -10.40 -7.15 -3.54
C PHE A 10 -10.15 -7.83 -4.87
N ALA A 11 -8.98 -8.47 -5.03
CA ALA A 11 -8.61 -9.21 -6.24
C ALA A 11 -8.78 -8.41 -7.55
N ASN A 12 -8.62 -7.09 -7.48
CA ASN A 12 -8.79 -6.20 -8.62
C ASN A 12 -7.49 -6.07 -9.41
N LYS A 13 -7.59 -5.81 -10.72
CA LYS A 13 -6.45 -5.55 -11.61
C LYS A 13 -5.93 -4.12 -11.50
N LEU A 14 -6.07 -3.49 -10.32
CA LEU A 14 -5.65 -2.12 -10.08
C LEU A 14 -4.13 -2.02 -10.23
N THR A 15 -3.66 -0.97 -10.91
CA THR A 15 -2.24 -0.67 -11.09
C THR A 15 -1.81 0.50 -10.20
N ASP A 16 -0.50 0.70 -10.04
CA ASP A 16 0.04 1.87 -9.34
C ASP A 16 -0.43 3.20 -9.97
N ALA A 17 -0.59 3.25 -11.30
CA ALA A 17 -1.14 4.43 -11.99
C ALA A 17 -2.61 4.66 -11.63
N GLY A 18 -3.42 3.59 -11.60
CA GLY A 18 -4.81 3.65 -11.16
C GLY A 18 -4.95 4.09 -9.70
N LEU A 19 -4.09 3.57 -8.81
CA LEU A 19 -4.08 3.98 -7.41
C LEU A 19 -3.70 5.45 -7.24
N ASN A 20 -2.71 5.96 -7.98
CA ASN A 20 -2.40 7.39 -7.98
C ASN A 20 -3.60 8.24 -8.41
N ALA A 21 -4.28 7.87 -9.49
CA ALA A 21 -5.47 8.58 -9.95
C ALA A 21 -6.59 8.60 -8.89
N ILE A 22 -6.78 7.50 -8.17
CA ILE A 22 -7.72 7.45 -7.03
C ILE A 22 -7.29 8.44 -5.94
N LEU A 23 -6.02 8.41 -5.54
CA LEU A 23 -5.50 9.31 -4.50
C LEU A 23 -5.62 10.79 -4.90
N ASP A 24 -5.47 11.12 -6.19
CA ASP A 24 -5.61 12.48 -6.71
C ASP A 24 -7.07 12.96 -6.74
N ASN A 25 -8.00 12.08 -7.09
CA ASN A 25 -9.43 12.43 -7.27
C ASN A 25 -10.30 12.22 -6.01
N CYS A 26 -9.74 11.56 -4.98
CA CYS A 26 -10.39 11.26 -3.71
C CYS A 26 -9.54 11.83 -2.55
N PRO A 27 -9.58 13.16 -2.31
CA PRO A 27 -8.75 13.81 -1.28
C PRO A 27 -9.02 13.28 0.14
N ASN A 28 -10.28 12.93 0.42
CA ASN A 28 -10.76 12.50 1.73
C ASN A 28 -10.69 10.98 1.97
N LEU A 29 -10.07 10.22 1.07
CA LEU A 29 -9.91 8.77 1.24
C LEU A 29 -8.98 8.48 2.43
N GLU A 30 -9.47 7.71 3.39
CA GLU A 30 -8.76 7.35 4.63
C GLU A 30 -8.70 5.84 4.88
N HIS A 31 -9.60 5.06 4.27
CA HIS A 31 -9.62 3.61 4.37
C HIS A 31 -9.48 3.00 2.97
N LEU A 32 -8.47 2.15 2.79
CA LEU A 32 -8.16 1.53 1.52
C LEU A 32 -7.78 0.05 1.73
N ASP A 33 -8.56 -0.83 1.12
CA ASP A 33 -8.27 -2.26 1.09
C ASP A 33 -7.89 -2.68 -0.32
N LEU A 34 -6.67 -3.20 -0.48
CA LEU A 34 -6.05 -3.65 -1.72
C LEU A 34 -5.65 -5.13 -1.67
N ARG A 35 -6.23 -5.91 -0.74
CA ARG A 35 -5.93 -7.33 -0.67
C ARG A 35 -6.18 -8.03 -2.01
N GLU A 36 -5.27 -8.92 -2.39
CA GLU A 36 -5.25 -9.58 -3.70
C GLU A 36 -5.11 -8.65 -4.93
N CYS A 37 -4.89 -7.33 -4.77
CA CYS A 37 -4.53 -6.43 -5.87
C CYS A 37 -3.04 -6.58 -6.24
N ARG A 38 -2.68 -7.71 -6.86
CA ARG A 38 -1.28 -8.10 -7.16
C ARG A 38 -0.54 -7.18 -8.14
N SER A 39 -1.27 -6.33 -8.86
CA SER A 39 -0.70 -5.37 -9.81
C SER A 39 -0.30 -4.04 -9.16
N VAL A 40 -0.60 -3.84 -7.87
CA VAL A 40 -0.11 -2.71 -7.07
C VAL A 40 1.16 -3.11 -6.36
N LYS A 41 2.27 -2.40 -6.63
CA LYS A 41 3.58 -2.66 -6.02
C LYS A 41 3.80 -1.91 -4.72
N LEU A 42 3.03 -0.84 -4.50
CA LEU A 42 3.02 -0.04 -3.27
C LEU A 42 4.42 0.35 -2.76
N SER A 43 5.28 0.87 -3.63
CA SER A 43 6.67 1.24 -3.32
C SER A 43 6.95 2.73 -3.53
N GLY A 44 8.11 3.19 -3.07
CA GLY A 44 8.59 4.56 -3.29
C GLY A 44 7.61 5.64 -2.83
N ASP A 45 7.35 6.61 -3.71
CA ASP A 45 6.48 7.75 -3.39
C ASP A 45 5.01 7.36 -3.26
N LEU A 46 4.55 6.32 -3.96
CA LEU A 46 3.18 5.81 -3.80
C LEU A 46 2.96 5.28 -2.38
N ARG A 47 3.97 4.58 -1.82
CA ARG A 47 3.94 4.14 -0.42
C ARG A 47 3.89 5.33 0.53
N LYS A 48 4.77 6.31 0.35
CA LYS A 48 4.79 7.54 1.18
C LYS A 48 3.45 8.27 1.14
N ARG A 49 2.83 8.39 -0.04
CA ARG A 49 1.51 9.01 -0.21
C ARG A 49 0.44 8.25 0.56
N CYS A 50 0.42 6.92 0.47
CA CYS A 50 -0.52 6.09 1.21
C CYS A 50 -0.31 6.24 2.72
N SER A 51 0.93 6.09 3.21
CA SER A 51 1.25 6.22 4.65
C SER A 51 0.92 7.59 5.24
N LYS A 52 0.97 8.67 4.44
CA LYS A 52 0.64 10.02 4.91
C LYS A 52 -0.86 10.28 5.02
N ARG A 53 -1.68 9.67 4.15
CA ARG A 53 -3.10 10.03 3.98
C ARG A 53 -4.09 8.94 4.39
N ILE A 54 -3.72 7.68 4.19
CA ILE A 54 -4.58 6.52 4.45
C ILE A 54 -4.33 6.08 5.89
N LYS A 55 -5.38 6.14 6.72
CA LYS A 55 -5.35 5.73 8.13
C LYS A 55 -5.40 4.22 8.27
N VAL A 56 -6.19 3.57 7.43
CA VAL A 56 -6.34 2.10 7.41
C VAL A 56 -6.03 1.60 6.02
N LEU A 57 -4.85 1.00 5.87
CA LEU A 57 -4.40 0.40 4.62
C LEU A 57 -4.31 -1.12 4.79
N ARG A 58 -5.01 -1.88 3.94
CA ARG A 58 -4.81 -3.33 3.82
C ARG A 58 -4.07 -3.59 2.53
N GLU A 59 -2.78 -3.85 2.65
CA GLU A 59 -1.87 -3.98 1.51
C GLU A 59 -2.15 -5.26 0.70
N PRO A 60 -1.72 -5.31 -0.58
CA PRO A 60 -1.70 -6.56 -1.33
C PRO A 60 -0.79 -7.58 -0.62
N PHE A 61 -1.27 -8.83 -0.48
CA PHE A 61 -0.60 -9.91 0.27
C PHE A 61 0.89 -10.16 -0.10
N GLY A 62 1.34 -9.71 -1.29
CA GLY A 62 2.72 -9.89 -1.74
C GLY A 62 3.74 -8.86 -1.25
N CYS A 63 3.33 -7.72 -0.66
CA CYS A 63 4.27 -6.62 -0.38
C CYS A 63 4.89 -6.67 1.03
N ILE A 64 4.16 -7.19 2.03
CA ILE A 64 4.56 -7.16 3.45
C ILE A 64 5.42 -8.38 3.86
N MET A 65 5.17 -9.57 3.29
CA MET A 65 5.86 -10.80 3.71
C MET A 65 7.34 -10.86 3.30
N LEU A 66 7.74 -10.16 2.23
CA LEU A 66 9.14 -10.17 1.78
C LEU A 66 9.94 -9.02 2.38
N THR A 67 9.34 -7.84 2.56
CA THR A 67 10.06 -6.66 3.06
C THR A 67 10.38 -6.77 4.54
N HIS A 68 9.42 -7.17 5.39
CA HIS A 68 9.72 -7.36 6.81
C HIS A 68 10.61 -8.57 7.09
N VAL A 69 10.51 -9.66 6.32
CA VAL A 69 11.41 -10.82 6.51
C VAL A 69 12.84 -10.44 6.08
N LEU A 70 13.02 -9.69 4.99
CA LEU A 70 14.35 -9.22 4.58
C LEU A 70 14.92 -8.16 5.54
N GLU A 71 14.11 -7.22 6.03
CA GLU A 71 14.52 -6.25 7.07
C GLU A 71 14.91 -6.97 8.35
N LEU A 72 14.10 -7.92 8.83
CA LEU A 72 14.45 -8.75 10.00
C LEU A 72 15.73 -9.58 9.77
N ILE A 73 15.91 -10.19 8.59
CA ILE A 73 17.14 -10.93 8.26
C ILE A 73 18.35 -9.99 8.21
N TYR A 74 18.20 -8.80 7.63
CA TYR A 74 19.29 -7.82 7.52
C TYR A 74 19.71 -7.28 8.89
N ASP A 75 18.74 -6.99 9.77
CA ASP A 75 18.97 -6.60 11.16
C ASP A 75 19.61 -7.72 11.98
N MET A 76 19.16 -8.97 11.82
CA MET A 76 19.77 -10.15 12.46
C MET A 76 21.23 -10.37 12.01
N LEU A 77 21.54 -10.14 10.72
CA LEU A 77 22.91 -10.27 10.19
C LEU A 77 23.84 -9.12 10.63
N HIS A 78 23.30 -7.92 10.91
CA HIS A 78 24.09 -6.77 11.36
C HIS A 78 24.34 -6.76 12.88
N ILE A 79 23.48 -7.39 13.68
CA ILE A 79 23.66 -7.51 15.14
C ILE A 79 24.72 -8.56 15.52
N SER A 80 25.10 -9.45 14.60
CA SER A 80 26.11 -10.50 14.84
C SER A 80 27.56 -10.08 14.52
N ARG A 81 27.89 -8.77 14.48
CA ARG A 81 29.26 -8.25 14.30
C ARG A 81 29.68 -7.36 15.46
#